data_AF-A0A7Z0TAY8-F1
#
_entry.id   AF-A0A7Z0TAY8-F1
#
_cell.length_a   1.000
_cell.length_b   1.000
_cell.length_c   1.000
_cell.angle_alpha   90.00
_cell.angle_beta   90.00
_cell.angle_gamma   90.00
#
_symmetry.space_group_name_H-M   'P 1'
#
loop_
_entity.id
_entity.type
_entity.pdbx_description
1 polymer ?
#
loop_
_entity_poly.entity_id
_entity_poly.type
_entity_poly.pdbx_seq_one_letter_code
_entity_poly.pdbx_strand_id
1 'polypeptide(L)'
;YSDKDGNPHTVATLEDGLKFAGDNGDNENNIIKKALNEKLEIVGGADKDKLSDNNIGVNAKDGKLEVKLSKELKELTSAEFKDADGNVTNITGNGIVINPDSKNSVSLTKDGLNNGGNKITNVADATEDTDAVNKKQLDEAAAASRTEITANNGEAANGTTGNVVLTSTQAKDGHTVYDVKLNDKVTLGTDPTKQVVLDGTTGEVKAGGVTVNKDNAGTINGLTNKTWNVTNPTAVTGQAATEDQLKAVNDHINSEIANYGFKVIAGKEGTGTTSGTVEESKVS
;
A
#
# COMPACT_ATOMS: atom_id res chain seq x y z
N TYR A 1 12.95 -100.08 12.37
CA TYR A 1 12.02 -101.18 12.71
C TYR A 1 10.89 -101.16 11.70
N SER A 2 10.24 -102.28 11.40
CA SER A 2 9.04 -102.27 10.57
C SER A 2 7.80 -102.38 11.46
N ASP A 3 6.72 -101.72 11.08
CA ASP A 3 5.42 -101.92 11.75
C ASP A 3 4.82 -103.29 11.39
N LYS A 4 3.66 -103.60 11.98
CA LYS A 4 2.92 -104.85 11.73
C LYS A 4 2.43 -105.00 10.27
N ASP A 5 2.44 -103.91 9.50
CA ASP A 5 2.00 -103.85 8.11
C ASP A 5 3.21 -103.83 7.14
N GLY A 6 4.45 -103.90 7.66
CA GLY A 6 5.70 -103.97 6.91
C GLY A 6 6.32 -102.60 6.58
N ASN A 7 5.75 -101.48 7.00
CA ASN A 7 6.28 -100.14 6.70
C ASN A 7 7.58 -99.87 7.48
N PRO A 8 8.67 -99.46 6.82
CA PRO A 8 9.93 -99.18 7.49
C PRO A 8 9.90 -97.84 8.24
N HIS A 9 10.32 -97.86 9.50
CA HIS A 9 10.53 -96.69 10.35
C HIS A 9 11.97 -96.64 10.87
N THR A 10 12.52 -95.45 11.04
CA THR A 10 13.82 -95.23 11.70
C THR A 10 13.61 -94.97 13.19
N VAL A 11 14.58 -95.41 14.01
CA VAL A 11 14.63 -95.00 15.42
C VAL A 11 15.24 -93.60 15.49
N ALA A 12 14.71 -92.73 16.35
CA ALA A 12 15.31 -91.42 16.59
C ALA A 12 16.74 -91.59 17.14
N THR A 13 17.63 -90.71 16.70
CA THR A 13 19.02 -90.57 17.16
C THR A 13 19.13 -89.44 18.18
N LEU A 14 20.26 -89.36 18.88
CA LEU A 14 20.53 -88.22 19.78
C LEU A 14 20.72 -86.89 19.04
N GLU A 15 20.97 -86.96 17.73
CA GLU A 15 21.11 -85.80 16.83
C GLU A 15 19.76 -85.33 16.26
N ASP A 16 18.68 -86.11 16.45
CA ASP A 16 17.34 -85.71 16.02
C ASP A 16 16.74 -84.68 16.98
N GLY A 17 15.92 -83.77 16.44
CA GLY A 17 15.25 -82.74 17.22
C GLY A 17 14.34 -81.83 16.39
N LEU A 18 14.16 -80.59 16.82
CA LEU A 18 13.27 -79.63 16.16
C LEU A 18 13.98 -78.91 15.01
N LYS A 19 13.20 -78.61 13.96
CA LYS A 19 13.65 -77.83 12.80
C LYS A 19 12.82 -76.54 12.74
N PHE A 20 13.49 -75.40 12.64
CA PHE A 20 12.86 -74.08 12.55
C PHE A 20 13.28 -73.40 11.26
N ALA A 21 12.37 -72.68 10.63
CA ALA A 21 12.60 -72.02 9.36
C ALA A 21 11.95 -70.63 9.38
N GLY A 22 12.63 -69.65 8.79
CA GLY A 22 12.03 -68.35 8.46
C GLY A 22 11.50 -68.33 7.03
N ASP A 23 11.26 -67.13 6.50
CA ASP A 23 10.74 -66.94 5.13
C ASP A 23 11.68 -67.47 4.04
N ASN A 24 12.98 -67.60 4.33
CA ASN A 24 13.98 -68.18 3.44
C ASN A 24 14.16 -69.71 3.63
N GLY A 25 13.22 -70.37 4.31
CA GLY A 25 13.27 -71.77 4.72
C GLY A 25 13.17 -72.82 3.62
N ASP A 26 12.86 -72.43 2.38
CA ASP A 26 12.78 -73.37 1.25
C ASP A 26 14.14 -74.00 0.90
N ASN A 27 15.24 -73.42 1.40
CA ASN A 27 16.59 -73.97 1.31
C ASN A 27 16.96 -74.68 2.62
N GLU A 28 17.35 -75.96 2.54
CA GLU A 28 17.77 -76.78 3.68
C GLU A 28 18.92 -76.17 4.50
N ASN A 29 19.77 -75.33 3.89
CA ASN A 29 20.85 -74.63 4.60
C ASN A 29 20.34 -73.50 5.51
N ASN A 30 19.10 -73.03 5.31
CA ASN A 30 18.47 -71.99 6.13
C ASN A 30 17.58 -72.59 7.23
N ILE A 31 17.47 -73.93 7.30
CA ILE A 31 16.76 -74.62 8.36
C ILE A 31 17.65 -74.69 9.60
N ILE A 32 17.19 -74.08 10.69
CA ILE A 32 17.83 -74.18 12.00
C ILE A 32 17.46 -75.53 12.62
N LYS A 33 18.44 -76.43 12.74
CA LYS A 33 18.29 -77.75 13.35
C LYS A 33 18.75 -77.65 14.81
N LYS A 34 17.91 -78.08 15.75
CA LYS A 34 18.20 -78.12 17.18
C LYS A 34 17.98 -79.53 17.71
N ALA A 35 19.06 -80.19 18.10
CA ALA A 35 18.96 -81.45 18.82
C ALA A 35 18.22 -81.24 20.16
N LEU A 36 17.69 -82.31 20.74
CA LEU A 36 17.04 -82.22 22.04
C LEU A 36 18.02 -81.66 23.10
N ASN A 37 17.53 -80.77 23.98
CA ASN A 37 18.29 -80.01 24.98
C ASN A 37 19.23 -78.92 24.44
N GLU A 38 19.24 -78.64 23.13
CA GLU A 38 19.91 -77.45 22.63
C GLU A 38 19.07 -76.18 22.83
N LYS A 39 19.72 -75.10 23.24
CA LYS A 39 19.10 -73.77 23.34
C LYS A 39 18.83 -73.21 21.94
N LEU A 40 17.60 -72.75 21.68
CA LEU A 40 17.28 -71.86 20.56
C LEU A 40 17.27 -70.42 21.05
N GLU A 41 17.93 -69.53 20.31
CA GLU A 41 17.89 -68.09 20.56
C GLU A 41 17.15 -67.38 19.43
N ILE A 42 16.26 -66.46 19.79
CA ILE A 42 15.54 -65.59 18.86
C ILE A 42 15.84 -64.15 19.32
N VAL A 43 16.70 -63.44 18.59
CA VAL A 43 17.22 -62.13 18.99
C VAL A 43 16.94 -61.07 17.92
N GLY A 44 16.37 -59.93 18.34
CA GLY A 44 16.01 -58.81 17.45
C GLY A 44 16.94 -57.58 17.54
N GLY A 45 17.94 -57.59 18.44
CA GLY A 45 18.96 -56.55 18.56
C GLY A 45 18.54 -55.23 19.23
N ALA A 46 17.27 -55.05 19.58
CA ALA A 46 16.78 -53.87 20.29
C ALA A 46 17.15 -53.86 21.79
N ASP A 47 17.14 -52.67 22.39
CA ASP A 47 17.26 -52.50 23.85
C ASP A 47 16.07 -53.17 24.55
N LYS A 48 16.35 -54.15 25.41
CA LYS A 48 15.35 -54.95 26.11
C LYS A 48 14.41 -54.12 26.99
N ASP A 49 14.85 -52.94 27.43
CA ASP A 49 14.07 -52.07 28.30
C ASP A 49 13.26 -51.02 27.50
N LYS A 50 13.34 -51.06 26.16
CA LYS A 50 12.62 -50.17 25.23
C LYS A 50 11.79 -50.95 24.21
N LEU A 51 11.31 -52.14 24.59
CA LEU A 51 10.40 -52.93 23.78
C LEU A 51 8.96 -52.46 24.00
N SER A 52 8.16 -52.52 22.94
CA SER A 52 6.72 -52.23 23.01
C SER A 52 5.92 -53.51 23.17
N ASP A 53 4.87 -53.47 23.97
CA ASP A 53 3.91 -54.56 24.08
C ASP A 53 2.88 -54.53 22.93
N ASN A 54 2.31 -55.70 22.62
CA ASN A 54 1.15 -55.89 21.73
C ASN A 54 1.29 -55.44 20.26
N ASN A 55 2.41 -54.83 19.86
CA ASN A 55 2.62 -54.38 18.48
C ASN A 55 2.99 -55.52 17.51
N ILE A 56 3.38 -56.68 18.02
CA ILE A 56 3.67 -57.89 17.23
C ILE A 56 2.64 -58.98 17.58
N GLY A 57 1.84 -59.37 16.59
CA GLY A 57 0.92 -60.49 16.68
C GLY A 57 1.52 -61.76 16.08
N VAL A 58 1.14 -62.92 16.62
CA VAL A 58 1.58 -64.24 16.11
C VAL A 58 0.35 -65.11 15.88
N ASN A 59 0.13 -65.56 14.64
CA ASN A 59 -1.01 -66.39 14.26
C ASN A 59 -0.55 -67.73 13.67
N ALA A 60 -1.18 -68.84 14.04
CA ALA A 60 -0.97 -70.11 13.37
C ALA A 60 -1.81 -70.20 12.10
N LYS A 61 -1.18 -70.51 10.96
CA LYS A 61 -1.84 -70.71 9.68
C LYS A 61 -1.05 -71.67 8.79
N ASP A 62 -1.71 -72.68 8.23
CA ASP A 62 -1.12 -73.64 7.27
C ASP A 62 0.18 -74.31 7.78
N GLY A 63 0.21 -74.65 9.08
CA GLY A 63 1.40 -75.24 9.72
C GLY A 63 2.54 -74.26 10.00
N LYS A 64 2.33 -72.95 9.80
CA LYS A 64 3.30 -71.87 10.05
C LYS A 64 2.81 -70.95 11.17
N LEU A 65 3.75 -70.25 11.83
CA LEU A 65 3.46 -69.10 12.69
C LEU A 65 3.72 -67.82 11.89
N GLU A 66 2.66 -67.11 11.51
CA GLU A 66 2.74 -65.81 10.88
C GLU A 66 2.98 -64.75 11.96
N VAL A 67 4.17 -64.17 11.99
CA VAL A 67 4.51 -63.01 12.83
C VAL A 67 4.15 -61.75 12.05
N LYS A 68 3.29 -60.90 12.61
CA LYS A 68 2.74 -59.72 11.93
C LYS A 68 2.83 -58.48 12.80
N LEU A 69 3.05 -57.35 12.15
CA LEU A 69 2.90 -56.05 12.78
C LEU A 69 1.41 -55.72 12.97
N SER A 70 1.05 -55.16 14.12
CA SER A 70 -0.29 -54.61 14.34
C SER A 70 -0.59 -53.48 13.34
N LYS A 71 -1.83 -53.41 12.84
CA LYS A 71 -2.29 -52.27 12.03
C LYS A 71 -2.35 -50.97 12.84
N GLU A 72 -2.49 -51.09 14.16
CA GLU A 72 -2.47 -49.99 15.12
C GLU A 72 -1.23 -50.15 15.99
N LEU A 73 -0.21 -49.34 15.74
CA LEU A 73 0.96 -49.28 16.60
C LEU A 73 0.71 -48.37 17.79
N LYS A 74 0.97 -48.85 19.00
CA LYS A 74 0.73 -48.13 20.26
C LYS A 74 2.01 -48.05 21.09
N GLU A 75 2.09 -47.02 21.92
CA GLU A 75 3.17 -46.82 22.91
C GLU A 75 4.59 -46.79 22.32
N LEU A 76 4.71 -46.40 21.04
CA LEU A 76 6.01 -46.11 20.43
C LEU A 76 6.50 -44.74 20.88
N THR A 77 7.80 -44.64 21.17
CA THR A 77 8.44 -43.36 21.53
C THR A 77 8.77 -42.52 20.29
N SER A 78 9.28 -43.15 19.24
CA SER A 78 9.66 -42.48 18.00
C SER A 78 9.70 -43.42 16.79
N ALA A 79 9.67 -42.82 15.61
CA ALA A 79 10.09 -43.45 14.36
C ALA A 79 11.08 -42.52 13.64
N GLU A 80 12.24 -43.06 13.25
CA GLU A 80 13.26 -42.36 12.47
C GLU A 80 13.27 -42.92 11.04
N PHE A 81 13.23 -42.02 10.06
CA PHE A 81 13.42 -42.35 8.66
C PHE A 81 14.58 -41.52 8.11
N LYS A 82 15.62 -42.19 7.63
CA LYS A 82 16.80 -41.57 7.04
C LYS A 82 16.86 -41.93 5.57
N ASP A 83 16.94 -40.92 4.70
CA ASP A 83 17.16 -41.17 3.28
C ASP A 83 18.66 -41.35 2.97
N ALA A 84 18.97 -41.70 1.72
CA ALA A 84 20.35 -41.90 1.27
C ALA A 84 21.18 -40.61 1.27
N ASP A 85 20.52 -39.44 1.25
CA ASP A 85 21.14 -38.12 1.28
C ASP A 85 21.41 -37.63 2.71
N GLY A 86 21.07 -38.44 3.73
CA GLY A 86 21.31 -38.13 5.14
C GLY A 86 20.23 -37.27 5.79
N ASN A 87 19.15 -36.94 5.08
CA ASN A 87 18.04 -36.22 5.67
C ASN A 87 17.28 -37.14 6.63
N VAL A 88 16.90 -36.61 7.80
CA VAL A 88 16.25 -37.39 8.85
C VAL A 88 14.86 -36.86 9.13
N THR A 89 13.84 -37.70 8.98
CA THR A 89 12.49 -37.44 9.48
C THR A 89 12.29 -38.16 10.81
N ASN A 90 12.00 -37.39 11.86
CA ASN A 90 11.66 -37.90 13.18
C ASN A 90 10.18 -37.67 13.46
N ILE A 91 9.47 -38.74 13.77
CA ILE A 91 8.09 -38.71 14.26
C ILE A 91 8.11 -39.06 15.74
N THR A 92 7.56 -38.18 16.57
CA THR A 92 7.49 -38.33 18.03
C THR A 92 6.15 -37.85 18.56
N GLY A 93 5.92 -37.96 19.86
CA GLY A 93 4.76 -37.33 20.51
C GLY A 93 4.68 -35.79 20.34
N ASN A 94 5.78 -35.13 20.00
CA ASN A 94 5.80 -33.68 19.74
C ASN A 94 5.37 -33.31 18.31
N GLY A 95 5.32 -34.26 17.38
CA GLY A 95 4.99 -34.05 15.98
C GLY A 95 6.01 -34.63 15.02
N ILE A 96 6.13 -34.00 13.84
CA ILE A 96 6.99 -34.43 12.73
C ILE A 96 8.07 -33.37 12.51
N VAL A 97 9.33 -33.79 12.50
CA VAL A 97 10.47 -32.92 12.21
C VAL A 97 11.32 -33.54 11.11
N ILE A 98 11.51 -32.79 10.02
CA ILE A 98 12.44 -33.12 8.96
C ILE A 98 13.69 -32.28 9.22
N ASN A 99 14.84 -32.94 9.38
CA ASN A 99 16.16 -32.35 9.53
C ASN A 99 16.97 -32.65 8.27
N PRO A 100 16.97 -31.74 7.29
CA PRO A 100 17.85 -31.87 6.14
C PRO A 100 19.31 -31.72 6.56
N ASP A 101 20.22 -32.42 5.89
CA ASP A 101 21.65 -32.36 6.22
C ASP A 101 22.25 -30.94 6.06
N SER A 102 21.82 -30.22 5.03
CA SER A 102 22.40 -28.93 4.63
C SER A 102 21.38 -27.78 4.51
N LYS A 103 20.22 -27.87 5.17
CA LYS A 103 19.18 -26.82 5.17
C LYS A 103 18.52 -26.70 6.55
N ASN A 104 17.78 -25.63 6.76
CA ASN A 104 16.98 -25.45 7.97
C ASN A 104 15.91 -26.54 8.08
N SER A 105 15.64 -27.00 9.30
CA SER A 105 14.60 -27.98 9.59
C SER A 105 13.21 -27.47 9.24
N VAL A 106 12.36 -28.41 8.80
CA VAL A 106 10.92 -28.21 8.61
C VAL A 106 10.21 -28.99 9.70
N SER A 107 9.26 -28.38 10.40
CA SER A 107 8.57 -29.06 11.51
C SER A 107 7.10 -28.72 11.58
N LEU A 108 6.29 -29.73 11.91
CA LEU A 108 4.91 -29.59 12.35
C LEU A 108 4.84 -30.14 13.77
N THR A 109 4.61 -29.25 14.74
CA THR A 109 4.59 -29.57 16.16
C THR A 109 3.39 -28.95 16.86
N LYS A 110 3.27 -29.14 18.17
CA LYS A 110 2.27 -28.44 19.01
C LYS A 110 2.33 -26.90 18.90
N ASP A 111 3.47 -26.35 18.49
CA ASP A 111 3.69 -24.91 18.36
C ASP A 111 3.38 -24.40 16.93
N GLY A 112 2.91 -25.28 16.03
CA GLY A 112 2.54 -24.95 14.66
C GLY A 112 3.55 -25.46 13.61
N LEU A 113 3.47 -24.85 12.43
CA LEU A 113 4.31 -25.16 11.26
C LEU A 113 5.50 -24.20 11.20
N ASN A 114 6.70 -24.73 11.12
CA ASN A 114 7.90 -24.01 10.68
C ASN A 114 8.37 -24.58 9.34
N ASN A 115 8.33 -23.77 8.27
CA ASN A 115 8.74 -24.20 6.94
C ASN A 115 10.24 -24.01 6.64
N GLY A 116 11.06 -23.75 7.65
CA GLY A 116 12.53 -23.67 7.51
C GLY A 116 13.02 -22.54 6.58
N GLY A 117 12.24 -21.48 6.41
CA GLY A 117 12.54 -20.42 5.44
C GLY A 117 12.31 -20.81 3.98
N ASN A 118 11.72 -21.98 3.71
CA ASN A 118 11.31 -22.36 2.36
C ASN A 118 10.04 -21.63 1.95
N LYS A 119 9.81 -21.53 0.63
CA LYS A 119 8.52 -21.08 0.10
C LYS A 119 7.44 -22.13 0.39
N ILE A 120 6.25 -21.67 0.75
CA ILE A 120 5.03 -22.48 0.74
C ILE A 120 4.38 -22.24 -0.63
N THR A 121 4.37 -23.27 -1.48
CA THR A 121 3.83 -23.20 -2.85
C THR A 121 2.45 -23.84 -2.92
N ASN A 122 1.68 -23.53 -3.96
CA ASN A 122 0.32 -24.05 -4.20
C ASN A 122 -0.68 -23.67 -3.09
N VAL A 123 -0.55 -22.46 -2.56
CA VAL A 123 -1.55 -21.85 -1.66
C VAL A 123 -2.65 -21.25 -2.53
N ALA A 124 -3.86 -21.79 -2.42
CA ALA A 124 -5.05 -21.26 -3.11
C ALA A 124 -5.38 -19.83 -2.65
N ASP A 125 -6.24 -19.13 -3.39
CA ASP A 125 -6.71 -17.82 -2.96
C ASP A 125 -7.51 -17.95 -1.65
N ALA A 126 -7.17 -17.15 -0.64
CA ALA A 126 -7.87 -17.05 0.63
C ALA A 126 -9.32 -16.60 0.43
N THR A 127 -10.27 -17.26 1.12
CA THR A 127 -11.70 -16.92 1.11
C THR A 127 -12.25 -16.54 2.48
N GLU A 128 -11.59 -16.99 3.56
CA GLU A 128 -11.95 -16.71 4.95
C GLU A 128 -10.89 -15.83 5.65
N ASP A 129 -11.26 -15.16 6.74
CA ASP A 129 -10.39 -14.22 7.47
C ASP A 129 -9.10 -14.86 8.04
N THR A 130 -9.10 -16.17 8.24
CA THR A 130 -7.97 -16.92 8.82
C THR A 130 -7.12 -17.66 7.78
N ASP A 131 -7.46 -17.53 6.49
CA ASP A 131 -6.71 -18.17 5.42
C ASP A 131 -5.38 -17.47 5.16
N ALA A 132 -4.38 -18.23 4.72
CA ALA A 132 -3.13 -17.66 4.25
C ALA A 132 -3.34 -16.99 2.88
N VAL A 133 -2.91 -15.74 2.73
CA VAL A 133 -2.94 -15.03 1.45
C VAL A 133 -1.74 -15.43 0.58
N ASN A 134 -1.99 -15.64 -0.70
CA ASN A 134 -0.91 -15.89 -1.67
C ASN A 134 -0.43 -14.59 -2.35
N LYS A 135 0.65 -14.68 -3.13
CA LYS A 135 1.24 -13.51 -3.81
C LYS A 135 0.27 -12.84 -4.78
N LYS A 136 -0.59 -13.60 -5.47
CA LYS A 136 -1.57 -13.04 -6.43
C LYS A 136 -2.50 -12.07 -5.71
N GLN A 137 -3.06 -12.47 -4.56
CA GLN A 137 -3.96 -11.62 -3.78
C GLN A 137 -3.26 -10.36 -3.28
N LEU A 138 -1.98 -10.47 -2.86
CA LEU A 138 -1.19 -9.30 -2.46
C LEU A 138 -0.95 -8.34 -3.62
N ASP A 139 -0.57 -8.86 -4.79
CA ASP A 139 -0.34 -8.05 -5.99
C ASP A 139 -1.64 -7.37 -6.47
N GLU A 140 -2.77 -8.07 -6.42
CA GLU A 140 -4.10 -7.53 -6.76
C GLU A 140 -4.52 -6.41 -5.80
N ALA A 141 -4.33 -6.60 -4.49
CA ALA A 141 -4.61 -5.57 -3.49
C ALA A 141 -3.71 -4.34 -3.68
N ALA A 142 -2.41 -4.54 -3.96
CA ALA A 142 -1.48 -3.45 -4.22
C ALA A 142 -1.84 -2.68 -5.50
N ALA A 143 -2.26 -3.36 -6.56
CA ALA A 143 -2.70 -2.75 -7.81
C ALA A 143 -4.03 -1.98 -7.66
N ALA A 144 -4.93 -2.45 -6.80
CA ALA A 144 -6.20 -1.79 -6.50
C ALA A 144 -6.02 -0.53 -5.64
N SER A 145 -4.96 -0.45 -4.84
CA SER A 145 -4.66 0.69 -3.97
C SER A 145 -4.08 1.88 -4.75
N ARG A 146 -4.91 2.58 -5.52
CA ARG A 146 -4.53 3.80 -6.26
C ARG A 146 -5.35 5.00 -5.80
N THR A 147 -4.69 6.14 -5.62
CA THR A 147 -5.36 7.44 -5.43
C THR A 147 -5.47 8.13 -6.78
N GLU A 148 -6.66 8.61 -7.11
CA GLU A 148 -6.88 9.46 -8.28
C GLU A 148 -7.01 10.92 -7.83
N ILE A 149 -6.17 11.80 -8.39
CA ILE A 149 -6.25 13.25 -8.21
C ILE A 149 -6.38 13.86 -9.59
N THR A 150 -7.43 14.65 -9.79
CA THR A 150 -7.65 15.45 -10.99
C THR A 150 -7.86 16.90 -10.60
N ALA A 151 -7.66 17.82 -11.55
CA ALA A 151 -7.90 19.24 -11.37
C ALA A 151 -8.81 19.76 -12.49
N ASN A 152 -9.33 20.99 -12.35
CA ASN A 152 -10.07 21.70 -13.39
C ASN A 152 -11.12 20.84 -14.13
N ASN A 153 -11.99 20.17 -13.37
CA ASN A 153 -13.05 19.31 -13.92
C ASN A 153 -12.54 18.05 -14.66
N GLY A 154 -11.58 17.34 -14.05
CA GLY A 154 -11.15 16.00 -14.50
C GLY A 154 -9.87 15.98 -15.33
N GLU A 155 -9.17 17.11 -15.45
CA GLU A 155 -7.86 17.15 -16.11
C GLU A 155 -6.84 16.36 -15.30
N ALA A 156 -6.08 15.52 -16.00
CA ALA A 156 -5.00 14.73 -15.42
C ALA A 156 -3.77 15.58 -15.07
N ALA A 157 -2.96 15.08 -14.14
CA ALA A 157 -1.68 15.67 -13.81
C ALA A 157 -0.77 15.83 -15.04
N ASN A 158 0.06 16.87 -15.05
CA ASN A 158 0.95 17.29 -16.14
C ASN A 158 0.24 17.75 -17.43
N GLY A 159 -1.10 17.86 -17.43
CA GLY A 159 -1.90 18.28 -18.58
C GLY A 159 -2.96 19.34 -18.25
N THR A 160 -2.88 19.97 -17.08
CA THR A 160 -3.88 20.95 -16.63
C THR A 160 -3.82 22.26 -17.41
N THR A 161 -4.98 22.83 -17.75
CA THR A 161 -5.11 24.10 -18.48
C THR A 161 -5.88 25.18 -17.72
N GLY A 162 -6.59 24.82 -16.65
CA GLY A 162 -7.37 25.76 -15.84
C GLY A 162 -6.56 26.53 -14.78
N ASN A 163 -7.27 26.96 -13.73
CA ASN A 163 -6.70 27.78 -12.65
C ASN A 163 -5.76 27.00 -11.73
N VAL A 164 -5.94 25.68 -11.61
CA VAL A 164 -5.10 24.81 -10.79
C VAL A 164 -4.10 24.12 -11.70
N VAL A 165 -2.83 24.17 -11.34
CA VAL A 165 -1.78 23.36 -11.96
C VAL A 165 -1.56 22.13 -11.08
N LEU A 166 -1.78 20.96 -11.67
CA LEU A 166 -1.51 19.67 -11.05
C LEU A 166 -0.37 19.01 -11.81
N THR A 167 0.72 18.69 -11.12
CA THR A 167 1.83 17.92 -11.70
C THR A 167 2.04 16.63 -10.93
N SER A 168 2.62 15.63 -11.59
CA SER A 168 2.95 14.36 -10.96
C SER A 168 4.30 13.84 -11.42
N THR A 169 5.06 13.26 -10.49
CA THR A 169 6.34 12.57 -10.74
C THR A 169 6.40 11.27 -9.94
N GLN A 170 7.26 10.33 -10.35
CA GLN A 170 7.54 9.12 -9.55
C GLN A 170 8.75 9.34 -8.65
N ALA A 171 8.60 8.99 -7.37
CA ALA A 171 9.70 8.94 -6.42
C ALA A 171 10.57 7.68 -6.62
N LYS A 172 11.73 7.63 -5.95
CA LYS A 172 12.71 6.53 -6.08
C LYS A 172 12.19 5.16 -5.65
N ASP A 173 11.22 5.14 -4.75
CA ASP A 173 10.51 3.97 -4.22
C ASP A 173 9.23 3.65 -5.01
N GLY A 174 8.96 4.37 -6.10
CA GLY A 174 7.89 4.07 -7.05
C GLY A 174 6.52 4.67 -6.71
N HIS A 175 6.36 5.42 -5.61
CA HIS A 175 5.10 6.13 -5.36
C HIS A 175 5.00 7.44 -6.17
N THR A 176 3.77 7.85 -6.49
CA THR A 176 3.51 9.11 -7.21
C THR A 176 3.49 10.29 -6.23
N VAL A 177 4.27 11.33 -6.52
CA VAL A 177 4.23 12.62 -5.83
C VAL A 177 3.41 13.59 -6.68
N TYR A 178 2.36 14.15 -6.09
CA TYR A 178 1.54 15.20 -6.71
C TYR A 178 1.91 16.56 -6.12
N ASP A 179 2.12 17.56 -6.99
CA ASP A 179 2.31 18.95 -6.61
C ASP A 179 1.14 19.79 -7.14
N VAL A 180 0.54 20.59 -6.27
CA VAL A 180 -0.66 21.39 -6.55
C VAL A 180 -0.38 22.84 -6.26
N LYS A 181 -0.54 23.68 -7.27
CA LYS A 181 -0.45 25.13 -7.14
C LYS A 181 -1.54 25.83 -7.94
N LEU A 182 -1.73 27.11 -7.68
CA LEU A 182 -2.48 27.97 -8.61
C LEU A 182 -1.60 28.30 -9.82
N ASN A 183 -2.24 28.48 -10.97
CA ASN A 183 -1.60 29.06 -12.14
C ASN A 183 -1.27 30.54 -11.88
N ASP A 184 -0.27 31.09 -12.58
CA ASP A 184 0.13 32.50 -12.42
C ASP A 184 -1.01 33.46 -12.81
N LYS A 185 -1.90 32.99 -13.68
CA LYS A 185 -3.15 33.65 -14.05
C LYS A 185 -4.34 32.83 -13.56
N VAL A 186 -5.18 33.44 -12.73
CA VAL A 186 -6.43 32.86 -12.24
C VAL A 186 -7.61 33.65 -12.79
N THR A 187 -8.51 32.95 -13.49
CA THR A 187 -9.74 33.54 -14.05
C THR A 187 -10.96 32.94 -13.37
N LEU A 188 -11.75 33.79 -12.71
CA LEU A 188 -12.96 33.41 -12.02
C LEU A 188 -14.19 33.86 -12.82
N GLY A 189 -15.12 32.95 -13.05
CA GLY A 189 -16.32 33.18 -13.85
C GLY A 189 -16.15 32.74 -15.31
N THR A 190 -17.25 32.33 -15.93
CA THR A 190 -17.27 31.84 -17.32
C THR A 190 -17.72 32.90 -18.33
N ASP A 191 -18.47 33.92 -17.88
CA ASP A 191 -18.90 35.06 -18.70
C ASP A 191 -17.72 36.04 -18.89
N PRO A 192 -17.17 36.20 -20.10
CA PRO A 192 -15.99 37.04 -20.35
C PRO A 192 -16.17 38.51 -19.95
N THR A 193 -17.41 38.99 -19.82
CA THR A 193 -17.73 40.37 -19.43
C THR A 193 -17.80 40.57 -17.92
N LYS A 194 -17.90 39.48 -17.15
CA LYS A 194 -18.02 39.49 -15.69
C LYS A 194 -16.88 38.76 -15.00
N GLN A 195 -15.89 38.30 -15.76
CA GLN A 195 -14.73 37.63 -15.21
C GLN A 195 -13.95 38.53 -14.26
N VAL A 196 -13.45 37.90 -13.20
CA VAL A 196 -12.40 38.45 -12.35
C VAL A 196 -11.12 37.72 -12.71
N VAL A 197 -10.11 38.46 -13.14
CA VAL A 197 -8.82 37.94 -13.55
C VAL A 197 -7.76 38.50 -12.62
N LEU A 198 -7.02 37.61 -11.97
CA LEU A 198 -5.80 37.89 -11.24
C LEU A 198 -4.65 37.41 -12.11
N ASP A 199 -3.83 38.33 -12.63
CA ASP A 199 -2.72 37.99 -13.52
C ASP A 199 -1.40 38.37 -12.88
N GLY A 200 -0.76 37.40 -12.23
CA GLY A 200 0.55 37.57 -11.60
C GLY A 200 1.69 37.76 -12.60
N THR A 201 1.48 37.43 -13.88
CA THR A 201 2.49 37.63 -14.93
C THR A 201 2.64 39.10 -15.27
N THR A 202 1.52 39.82 -15.33
CA THR A 202 1.48 41.26 -15.63
C THR A 202 1.33 42.12 -14.38
N GLY A 203 0.98 41.54 -13.24
CA GLY A 203 0.64 42.27 -12.01
C GLY A 203 -0.71 42.99 -12.08
N GLU A 204 -1.58 42.58 -13.01
CA GLU A 204 -2.89 43.20 -13.24
C GLU A 204 -4.03 42.48 -12.48
N VAL A 205 -5.00 43.26 -12.02
CA VAL A 205 -6.29 42.74 -11.54
C VAL A 205 -7.39 43.34 -12.40
N LYS A 206 -8.18 42.50 -13.05
CA LYS A 206 -9.33 42.91 -13.85
C LYS A 206 -10.62 42.38 -13.24
N ALA A 207 -11.59 43.26 -13.03
CA ALA A 207 -12.94 42.88 -12.59
C ALA A 207 -13.95 43.57 -13.50
N GLY A 208 -14.51 42.80 -14.44
CA GLY A 208 -15.36 43.36 -15.50
C GLY A 208 -14.60 44.41 -16.34
N GLY A 209 -15.09 45.65 -16.34
CA GLY A 209 -14.51 46.77 -17.10
C GLY A 209 -13.39 47.53 -16.39
N VAL A 210 -13.18 47.30 -15.09
CA VAL A 210 -12.14 47.98 -14.30
C VAL A 210 -10.86 47.15 -14.29
N THR A 211 -9.72 47.81 -14.48
CA THR A 211 -8.40 47.21 -14.39
C THR A 211 -7.55 48.00 -13.40
N VAL A 212 -6.96 47.30 -12.44
CA VAL A 212 -5.97 47.83 -11.51
C VAL A 212 -4.58 47.49 -12.02
N ASN A 213 -3.68 48.46 -11.93
CA ASN A 213 -2.28 48.37 -12.33
C ASN A 213 -2.13 48.01 -13.82
N LYS A 214 -3.01 48.55 -14.69
CA LYS A 214 -2.93 48.33 -16.13
C LYS A 214 -1.54 48.72 -16.63
N ASP A 215 -0.92 47.85 -17.43
CA ASP A 215 0.42 48.04 -17.98
C ASP A 215 1.49 48.33 -16.89
N ASN A 216 1.26 47.83 -15.66
CA ASN A 216 2.08 48.04 -14.47
C ASN A 216 2.28 49.52 -14.07
N ALA A 217 1.30 50.38 -14.38
CA ALA A 217 1.39 51.82 -14.18
C ALA A 217 1.00 52.31 -12.76
N GLY A 218 0.55 51.43 -11.86
CA GLY A 218 0.07 51.79 -10.53
C GLY A 218 -1.26 52.55 -10.50
N THR A 219 -2.04 52.48 -11.58
CA THR A 219 -3.29 53.23 -11.77
C THR A 219 -4.52 52.35 -11.71
N ILE A 220 -5.70 52.98 -11.58
CA ILE A 220 -7.00 52.31 -11.72
C ILE A 220 -7.65 52.85 -13.00
N ASN A 221 -7.83 51.98 -13.99
CA ASN A 221 -8.38 52.31 -15.30
C ASN A 221 -9.78 51.70 -15.49
N GLY A 222 -10.48 52.16 -16.53
CA GLY A 222 -11.81 51.66 -16.88
C GLY A 222 -12.97 52.28 -16.08
N LEU A 223 -12.68 53.24 -15.20
CA LEU A 223 -13.70 54.05 -14.52
C LEU A 223 -14.51 54.87 -15.54
N THR A 224 -15.83 54.89 -15.35
CA THR A 224 -16.79 55.51 -16.28
C THR A 224 -17.26 56.90 -15.85
N ASN A 225 -17.01 57.30 -14.60
CA ASN A 225 -17.33 58.62 -14.06
C ASN A 225 -16.36 59.69 -14.58
N LYS A 226 -16.53 60.11 -15.84
CA LYS A 226 -15.63 61.06 -16.52
C LYS A 226 -16.09 62.51 -16.48
N THR A 227 -17.29 62.79 -15.98
CA THR A 227 -17.87 64.14 -15.99
C THR A 227 -18.07 64.67 -14.58
N TRP A 228 -17.90 65.98 -14.42
CA TRP A 228 -18.17 66.71 -13.18
C TRP A 228 -19.00 67.96 -13.47
N ASN A 229 -20.14 68.09 -12.79
CA ASN A 229 -20.96 69.29 -12.90
C ASN A 229 -20.37 70.38 -12.00
N VAL A 230 -19.67 71.34 -12.59
CA VAL A 230 -19.03 72.44 -11.86
C VAL A 230 -20.01 73.51 -11.35
N THR A 231 -21.19 73.65 -11.96
CA THR A 231 -22.18 74.67 -11.56
C THR A 231 -23.08 74.22 -10.41
N ASN A 232 -23.29 72.91 -10.29
CA ASN A 232 -24.01 72.31 -9.18
C ASN A 232 -23.31 71.01 -8.74
N PRO A 233 -22.18 71.12 -8.02
CA PRO A 233 -21.35 69.98 -7.66
C PRO A 233 -22.09 69.03 -6.73
N THR A 234 -22.34 67.80 -7.21
CA THR A 234 -22.92 66.72 -6.41
C THR A 234 -22.02 65.49 -6.51
N ALA A 235 -21.31 65.17 -5.43
CA ALA A 235 -20.46 63.99 -5.38
C ALA A 235 -21.29 62.72 -5.18
N VAL A 236 -20.92 61.64 -5.89
CA VAL A 236 -21.37 60.29 -5.54
C VAL A 236 -20.44 59.76 -4.46
N THR A 237 -20.95 59.65 -3.24
CA THR A 237 -20.15 59.26 -2.07
C THR A 237 -19.66 57.82 -2.19
N GLY A 238 -18.39 57.57 -1.86
CA GLY A 238 -17.78 56.24 -1.85
C GLY A 238 -17.19 55.77 -3.19
N GLN A 239 -17.26 56.58 -4.24
CA GLN A 239 -16.63 56.30 -5.53
C GLN A 239 -15.27 57.01 -5.66
N ALA A 240 -14.32 56.38 -6.35
CA ALA A 240 -13.08 57.04 -6.74
C ALA A 240 -13.36 58.10 -7.82
N ALA A 241 -12.71 59.27 -7.73
CA ALA A 241 -12.77 60.29 -8.78
C ALA A 241 -11.83 59.95 -9.95
N THR A 242 -12.16 60.41 -11.16
CA THR A 242 -11.27 60.27 -12.33
C THR A 242 -10.44 61.53 -12.58
N GLU A 243 -9.31 61.39 -13.28
CA GLU A 243 -8.52 62.52 -13.75
C GLU A 243 -9.32 63.47 -14.65
N ASP A 244 -10.28 62.94 -15.43
CA ASP A 244 -11.20 63.74 -16.25
C ASP A 244 -12.08 64.67 -15.37
N GLN A 245 -12.59 64.16 -14.24
CA GLN A 245 -13.34 64.97 -13.28
C GLN A 245 -12.47 66.03 -12.61
N LEU A 246 -11.24 65.68 -12.22
CA LEU A 246 -10.28 66.63 -11.63
C LEU A 246 -9.90 67.72 -12.65
N LYS A 247 -9.71 67.34 -13.92
CA LYS A 247 -9.47 68.28 -15.00
C LYS A 247 -10.64 69.24 -15.19
N ALA A 248 -11.88 68.76 -15.20
CA ALA A 248 -13.06 69.62 -15.32
C ALA A 248 -13.13 70.67 -14.20
N VAL A 249 -12.80 70.28 -12.95
CA VAL A 249 -12.70 71.21 -11.81
C VAL A 249 -11.56 72.21 -12.01
N ASN A 250 -10.37 71.75 -12.38
CA ASN A 250 -9.20 72.59 -12.60
C ASN A 250 -9.44 73.62 -13.72
N ASP A 251 -10.03 73.21 -14.83
CA ASP A 251 -10.34 74.09 -15.96
C ASP A 251 -11.36 75.17 -15.56
N HIS A 252 -12.39 74.81 -14.79
CA HIS A 252 -13.37 75.77 -14.29
C HIS A 252 -12.74 76.80 -13.33
N ILE A 253 -11.91 76.36 -12.38
CA ILE A 253 -11.18 77.26 -11.47
C ILE A 253 -10.30 78.24 -12.26
N ASN A 254 -9.54 77.74 -13.23
CA ASN A 254 -8.68 78.59 -14.07
C ASN A 254 -9.51 79.59 -14.89
N SER A 255 -10.69 79.18 -15.38
CA SER A 255 -11.62 80.07 -16.07
C SER A 255 -12.18 81.17 -15.16
N GLU A 256 -12.64 80.83 -13.95
CA GLU A 256 -13.15 81.82 -12.99
C GLU A 256 -12.06 82.80 -12.57
N ILE A 257 -10.84 82.33 -12.27
CA ILE A 257 -9.70 83.20 -11.95
C ILE A 257 -9.38 84.17 -13.09
N ALA A 258 -9.41 83.70 -14.33
CA ALA A 258 -9.22 84.55 -15.51
C ALA A 258 -10.33 85.61 -15.65
N ASN A 259 -11.58 85.25 -15.33
CA ASN A 259 -12.74 86.13 -15.42
C ASN A 259 -12.79 87.20 -14.31
N TYR A 260 -12.37 86.88 -13.07
CA TYR A 260 -12.38 87.83 -11.94
C TYR A 260 -11.16 88.78 -11.90
N GLY A 261 -10.24 88.71 -12.86
CA GLY A 261 -9.19 89.72 -13.04
C GLY A 261 -8.08 89.74 -11.98
N PHE A 262 -7.97 88.73 -11.11
CA PHE A 262 -6.93 88.64 -10.08
C PHE A 262 -5.57 88.22 -10.68
N LYS A 263 -4.97 89.07 -11.52
CA LYS A 263 -3.57 88.94 -11.96
C LYS A 263 -2.66 89.65 -10.97
N VAL A 264 -2.17 88.95 -9.95
CA VAL A 264 -1.03 89.44 -9.15
C VAL A 264 0.24 89.16 -9.95
N ILE A 265 0.68 90.14 -10.74
CA ILE A 265 2.02 90.14 -11.34
C ILE A 265 2.95 90.77 -10.30
N ALA A 266 3.96 90.03 -9.82
CA ALA A 266 4.96 90.58 -8.92
C ALA A 266 5.60 91.84 -9.56
N GLY A 267 5.45 93.00 -8.90
CA GLY A 267 6.00 94.29 -9.37
C GLY A 267 5.03 95.20 -10.14
N LYS A 268 3.72 94.91 -10.20
CA LYS A 268 2.69 95.81 -10.73
C LYS A 268 1.52 95.94 -9.74
N GLU A 269 0.96 97.14 -9.61
CA GLU A 269 -0.26 97.37 -8.83
C GLU A 269 -1.42 96.58 -9.44
N GLY A 270 -2.04 95.70 -8.64
CA GLY A 270 -3.25 95.00 -9.05
C GLY A 270 -4.43 95.97 -9.04
N THR A 271 -5.18 96.03 -10.14
CA THR A 271 -6.44 96.80 -10.18
C THR A 271 -7.60 95.81 -10.01
N GLY A 272 -8.36 95.98 -8.92
CA GLY A 272 -9.62 95.27 -8.70
C GLY A 272 -10.76 96.27 -8.79
N THR A 273 -11.81 95.96 -9.54
CA THR A 273 -13.07 96.73 -9.50
C THR A 273 -13.98 96.13 -8.43
N THR A 274 -14.21 96.86 -7.36
CA THR A 274 -15.27 96.57 -6.39
C THR A 274 -16.59 97.10 -6.95
N SER A 275 -17.57 96.25 -7.26
CA SER A 275 -18.96 96.67 -7.38
C SER A 275 -19.72 96.31 -6.10
N GLY A 276 -19.82 97.30 -5.23
CA GLY A 276 -20.72 97.31 -4.08
C GLY A 276 -21.25 98.72 -3.93
N THR A 277 -22.56 98.88 -3.83
CA THR A 277 -23.19 100.17 -3.51
C THR A 277 -22.75 100.59 -2.11
N VAL A 278 -21.83 101.55 -2.03
CA VAL A 278 -21.57 102.27 -0.79
C VAL A 278 -22.69 103.29 -0.67
N GLU A 279 -23.73 103.00 0.12
CA GLU A 279 -24.62 104.07 0.57
C GLU A 279 -23.86 104.94 1.57
N GLU A 280 -23.43 106.11 1.13
CA GLU A 280 -22.98 107.17 2.04
C GLU A 280 -24.19 107.69 2.82
N SER A 281 -24.35 107.19 4.05
CA SER A 281 -25.14 107.91 5.06
C SER A 281 -24.40 109.17 5.45
N LYS A 282 -24.89 110.35 5.01
CA LYS A 282 -24.44 111.64 5.53
C LYS A 282 -24.84 111.74 7.01
N VAL A 283 -23.85 111.74 7.89
CA VAL A 283 -24.05 112.17 9.28
C VAL A 283 -24.19 113.70 9.27
N SER A 284 -25.31 114.18 9.77
CA SER A 284 -25.66 115.60 9.98
C SER A 284 -24.76 116.29 10.98
#